data_AF-A0A5M8QB08-F1
#
_entry.id   AF-A0A5M8QB08-F1
#
_cell.length_a   1.000
_cell.length_b   1.000
_cell.length_c   1.000
_cell.angle_alpha   90.00
_cell.angle_beta   90.00
_cell.angle_gamma   90.00
#
_symmetry.space_group_name_H-M   'P 1'
#
loop_
_entity.id
_entity.type
_entity.pdbx_description
1 polymer ?
#
loop_
_entity_poly.entity_id
_entity_poly.type
_entity_poly.pdbx_seq_one_letter_code
_entity_poly.pdbx_strand_id
1 'polypeptide(L)'
;MKISLPCLLLPFLLFFSCSRDNTVQYETNPSVETVVNASVPFSSFAAELPVLALPFKATCSFDYLLGSRLDTTVASAYLKPHELPYRRFSVSKEVTALLLLFPTDETLPRIRTYRQDGTQLDEQDLKFNPCGEEPGFLHSEQYTIQKDFTIVHIDSTTRWQFDAAYQEIPNTRKLTVTKKRFRILPNGDINEIK
;
A
#
# COMPACT_ATOMS: atom_id res chain seq x y z
N MET A 1 -60.41 55.44 -13.99
CA MET A 1 -61.17 54.29 -14.57
C MET A 1 -60.75 53.05 -13.81
N LYS A 2 -61.55 52.59 -12.84
CA LYS A 2 -62.61 51.56 -12.93
C LYS A 2 -62.09 50.14 -13.19
N ILE A 3 -62.30 49.33 -12.17
CA ILE A 3 -62.16 47.87 -11.97
C ILE A 3 -63.05 47.09 -12.94
N SER A 4 -62.63 45.89 -13.38
CA SER A 4 -63.38 44.61 -13.21
C SER A 4 -62.88 43.44 -14.10
N LEU A 5 -62.66 42.30 -13.43
CA LEU A 5 -62.59 40.90 -13.93
C LEU A 5 -63.84 40.51 -14.75
N PRO A 6 -63.86 39.42 -15.57
CA PRO A 6 -64.01 38.04 -15.04
C PRO A 6 -63.33 36.92 -15.88
N CYS A 7 -62.80 35.87 -15.24
CA CYS A 7 -63.43 34.57 -14.98
C CYS A 7 -63.61 33.67 -16.23
N LEU A 8 -62.78 32.63 -16.35
CA LEU A 8 -63.21 31.35 -16.94
C LEU A 8 -62.72 30.18 -16.08
N LEU A 9 -63.67 29.66 -15.31
CA LEU A 9 -63.81 28.31 -14.75
C LEU A 9 -63.77 27.29 -15.91
N LEU A 10 -63.47 25.99 -15.84
CA LEU A 10 -63.28 24.96 -14.79
C LEU A 10 -62.60 23.74 -15.52
N PRO A 11 -62.49 22.51 -14.97
CA PRO A 11 -61.29 21.67 -14.95
C PRO A 11 -61.43 20.44 -15.88
N PHE A 12 -60.43 19.53 -15.92
CA PHE A 12 -60.74 18.10 -15.90
C PHE A 12 -59.51 17.29 -15.46
N LEU A 13 -59.71 16.56 -14.38
CA LEU A 13 -58.88 15.47 -13.89
C LEU A 13 -58.53 14.48 -14.99
N LEU A 14 -57.27 14.04 -15.07
CA LEU A 14 -56.89 12.63 -15.31
C LEU A 14 -55.43 12.42 -14.84
N PHE A 15 -55.24 12.19 -13.53
CA PHE A 15 -54.06 11.50 -13.04
C PHE A 15 -54.28 9.98 -13.21
N PHE A 16 -53.87 9.45 -14.36
CA PHE A 16 -53.58 8.02 -14.49
C PHE A 16 -52.11 7.80 -14.15
N SER A 17 -51.83 7.44 -12.90
CA SER A 17 -50.56 6.83 -12.51
C SER A 17 -50.49 5.42 -13.11
N CYS A 18 -49.72 5.25 -14.17
CA CYS A 18 -49.24 3.92 -14.57
C CYS A 18 -48.07 3.54 -13.68
N SER A 19 -48.34 2.67 -12.70
CA SER A 19 -47.31 1.84 -12.07
C SER A 19 -46.80 0.86 -13.11
N ARG A 20 -45.49 0.86 -13.39
CA ARG A 20 -44.87 -0.14 -14.26
C ARG A 20 -44.06 -1.09 -13.39
N ASP A 21 -44.67 -2.25 -13.14
CA ASP A 21 -44.01 -3.44 -12.62
C ASP A 21 -43.01 -3.96 -13.65
N ASN A 22 -41.75 -4.08 -13.25
CA ASN A 22 -40.75 -4.88 -13.96
C ASN A 22 -40.27 -5.97 -12.99
N THR A 23 -41.03 -7.05 -12.88
CA THR A 23 -40.58 -8.31 -12.28
C THR A 23 -39.91 -9.16 -13.36
N VAL A 24 -38.58 -9.04 -13.46
CA VAL A 24 -37.75 -10.08 -14.07
C VAL A 24 -37.00 -10.75 -12.93
N GLN A 25 -37.52 -11.88 -12.47
CA GLN A 25 -36.82 -12.77 -11.55
C GLN A 25 -35.73 -13.51 -12.32
N TYR A 26 -34.47 -13.21 -12.02
CA TYR A 26 -33.37 -14.14 -12.27
C TYR A 26 -33.28 -15.06 -11.04
N GLU A 27 -33.63 -16.33 -11.21
CA GLU A 27 -33.30 -17.37 -10.25
C GLU A 27 -31.77 -17.46 -10.14
N THR A 28 -31.22 -16.84 -9.10
CA THR A 28 -29.87 -17.14 -8.66
C THR A 28 -30.00 -18.33 -7.71
N ASN A 29 -29.57 -19.51 -8.19
CA ASN A 29 -29.25 -20.63 -7.31
C ASN A 29 -28.40 -20.09 -6.15
N PRO A 30 -28.75 -20.33 -4.87
CA PRO A 30 -27.82 -20.08 -3.80
C PRO A 30 -26.69 -21.09 -3.98
N SER A 31 -25.62 -20.69 -4.66
CA SER A 31 -24.33 -21.34 -4.47
C SER A 31 -24.06 -21.18 -2.98
N VAL A 32 -24.22 -22.27 -2.24
CA VAL A 32 -23.67 -22.41 -0.91
C VAL A 32 -22.18 -22.14 -1.08
N GLU A 33 -21.77 -20.89 -0.83
CA GLU A 33 -20.39 -20.58 -0.48
C GLU A 33 -20.11 -21.50 0.70
N THR A 34 -19.41 -22.58 0.42
CA THR A 34 -18.85 -23.40 1.47
C THR A 34 -17.86 -22.47 2.13
N VAL A 35 -18.26 -21.89 3.26
CA VAL A 35 -17.37 -21.16 4.16
C VAL A 35 -16.30 -22.17 4.55
N VAL A 36 -15.20 -22.21 3.82
CA VAL A 36 -14.02 -22.98 4.17
C VAL A 36 -13.39 -22.24 5.34
N ASN A 37 -13.99 -22.39 6.52
CA ASN A 37 -13.52 -21.83 7.77
C ASN A 37 -12.41 -22.71 8.35
N ALA A 38 -11.39 -22.97 7.55
CA ALA A 38 -10.09 -23.40 8.03
C ALA A 38 -9.15 -22.21 7.85
N SER A 39 -9.25 -21.25 8.77
CA SER A 39 -8.26 -20.17 8.89
C SER A 39 -6.90 -20.82 9.09
N VAL A 40 -6.05 -20.80 8.07
CA VAL A 40 -4.68 -21.31 8.17
C VAL A 40 -3.94 -20.43 9.18
N PRO A 41 -3.36 -20.99 10.24
CA PRO A 41 -2.67 -20.20 11.26
C PRO A 41 -1.56 -19.35 10.66
N PHE A 42 -1.40 -18.13 11.17
CA PHE A 42 -0.37 -17.20 10.72
C PHE A 42 1.04 -17.80 10.78
N SER A 43 1.33 -18.57 11.82
CA SER A 43 2.62 -19.25 11.99
C SER A 43 2.94 -20.19 10.83
N SER A 44 1.95 -20.91 10.30
CA SER A 44 2.10 -21.79 9.14
C SER A 44 2.38 -20.97 7.87
N PHE A 45 1.58 -19.93 7.63
CA PHE A 45 1.78 -19.00 6.52
C PHE A 45 3.18 -18.35 6.56
N ALA A 46 3.55 -17.79 7.70
CA ALA A 46 4.85 -17.14 7.86
C ALA A 46 6.00 -18.15 7.69
N ALA A 47 5.86 -19.40 8.15
CA ALA A 47 6.90 -20.41 8.01
C ALA A 47 7.27 -20.72 6.56
N GLU A 48 6.33 -20.62 5.62
CA GLU A 48 6.55 -20.79 4.18
C GLU A 48 7.39 -19.65 3.57
N LEU A 49 7.40 -18.48 4.20
CA LEU A 49 8.22 -17.36 3.76
C LEU A 49 9.69 -17.59 4.07
N PRO A 50 10.59 -17.38 3.09
CA PRO A 50 12.02 -17.48 3.36
C PRO A 50 12.49 -16.40 4.33
N VAL A 51 13.50 -16.73 5.13
CA VAL A 51 14.06 -15.82 6.12
C VAL A 51 14.85 -14.71 5.44
N LEU A 52 14.63 -13.47 5.86
CA LEU A 52 15.42 -12.31 5.47
C LEU A 52 16.73 -12.31 6.26
N ALA A 53 17.86 -12.43 5.56
CA ALA A 53 19.17 -12.29 6.18
C ALA A 53 19.42 -10.82 6.55
N LEU A 54 19.85 -10.58 7.79
CA LEU A 54 20.20 -9.24 8.29
C LEU A 54 21.73 -9.08 8.46
N PRO A 55 22.30 -7.91 8.10
CA PRO A 55 21.61 -6.73 7.61
C PRO A 55 21.13 -6.90 6.16
N PHE A 56 19.97 -6.34 5.86
CA PHE A 56 19.39 -6.32 4.52
C PHE A 56 19.44 -4.90 3.97
N LYS A 57 19.97 -4.72 2.75
CA LYS A 57 20.05 -3.42 2.10
C LYS A 57 19.34 -3.47 0.75
N ALA A 58 18.51 -2.46 0.49
CA ALA A 58 17.93 -2.22 -0.81
C ALA A 58 18.11 -0.75 -1.22
N THR A 59 18.14 -0.52 -2.52
CA THR A 59 18.25 0.79 -3.17
C THR A 59 17.10 0.92 -4.15
N CYS A 60 16.97 2.09 -4.78
CA CYS A 60 16.05 2.31 -5.90
C CYS A 60 16.04 1.20 -6.96
N SER A 61 17.19 0.64 -7.29
CA SER A 61 17.36 -0.37 -8.34
C SER A 61 17.44 -1.80 -7.79
N PHE A 62 17.00 -2.02 -6.54
CA PHE A 62 17.02 -3.36 -5.96
C PHE A 62 15.99 -4.25 -6.65
N ASP A 63 16.45 -5.39 -7.16
CA ASP A 63 15.61 -6.38 -7.82
C ASP A 63 15.03 -7.37 -6.80
N TYR A 64 13.72 -7.26 -6.56
CA TYR A 64 13.00 -8.15 -5.67
C TYR A 64 12.61 -9.44 -6.40
N LEU A 65 13.46 -10.46 -6.27
CA LEU A 65 13.20 -11.77 -6.87
C LEU A 65 12.12 -12.54 -6.11
N LEU A 66 10.90 -12.52 -6.65
CA LEU A 66 9.79 -13.31 -6.12
C LEU A 66 10.02 -14.81 -6.36
N GLY A 67 9.83 -15.62 -5.31
CA GLY A 67 9.86 -17.07 -5.42
C GLY A 67 8.57 -17.65 -6.02
N SER A 68 8.39 -18.96 -5.86
CA SER A 68 7.12 -19.63 -6.20
C SER A 68 5.94 -18.96 -5.47
N ARG A 69 4.86 -18.74 -6.22
CA ARG A 69 3.63 -18.09 -5.73
C ARG A 69 3.06 -18.86 -4.54
N LEU A 70 2.92 -18.18 -3.40
CA LEU A 70 2.22 -18.72 -2.23
C LEU A 70 0.73 -18.88 -2.54
N ASP A 71 0.07 -19.78 -1.80
CA ASP A 71 -1.38 -19.91 -1.85
C ASP A 71 -2.03 -18.58 -1.47
N THR A 72 -2.63 -17.93 -2.47
CA THR A 72 -3.24 -16.60 -2.33
C THR A 72 -4.47 -16.60 -1.43
N THR A 73 -5.08 -17.77 -1.22
CA THR A 73 -6.29 -17.93 -0.40
C THR A 73 -5.98 -17.80 1.09
N VAL A 74 -4.79 -18.28 1.49
CA VAL A 74 -4.27 -18.14 2.87
C VAL A 74 -3.68 -16.75 3.10
N ALA A 75 -2.93 -16.25 2.11
CA ALA A 75 -2.23 -14.99 2.23
C ALA A 75 -3.19 -13.79 2.37
N SER A 76 -4.38 -13.84 1.77
CA SER A 76 -5.37 -12.76 1.83
C SER A 76 -5.89 -12.45 3.24
N ALA A 77 -5.80 -13.39 4.19
CA ALA A 77 -6.19 -13.16 5.58
C ALA A 77 -5.19 -12.25 6.34
N TYR A 78 -3.94 -12.18 5.87
CA TYR A 78 -2.85 -11.46 6.55
C TYR A 78 -2.31 -10.29 5.73
N LEU A 79 -2.61 -10.22 4.44
CA LEU A 79 -2.10 -9.22 3.51
C LEU A 79 -3.19 -8.26 3.05
N LYS A 80 -2.80 -7.01 2.78
CA LYS A 80 -3.70 -6.08 2.09
C LYS A 80 -3.81 -6.46 0.61
N PRO A 81 -4.86 -6.01 -0.10
CA PRO A 81 -4.99 -6.26 -1.54
C PRO A 81 -3.73 -5.88 -2.31
N HIS A 82 -3.33 -6.74 -3.24
CA HIS A 82 -2.15 -6.59 -4.11
C HIS A 82 -0.78 -6.61 -3.40
N GLU A 83 -0.72 -6.73 -2.08
CA GLU A 83 0.56 -6.99 -1.40
C GLU A 83 1.07 -8.39 -1.72
N LEU A 84 2.36 -8.48 -2.00
CA LEU A 84 3.09 -9.71 -2.20
C LEU A 84 4.01 -9.93 -1.00
N PRO A 85 3.88 -11.06 -0.30
CA PRO A 85 4.77 -11.35 0.81
C PRO A 85 6.13 -11.79 0.24
N TYR A 86 7.22 -11.23 0.76
CA TYR A 86 8.55 -11.48 0.20
C TYR A 86 9.43 -12.32 1.11
N ARG A 87 9.69 -11.83 2.33
CA ARG A 87 10.56 -12.50 3.31
C ARG A 87 10.07 -12.20 4.73
N ARG A 88 10.49 -13.02 5.68
CA ARG A 88 10.21 -12.80 7.12
C ARG A 88 11.47 -12.72 7.96
N PHE A 89 11.38 -12.15 9.14
CA PHE A 89 12.39 -12.32 10.20
C PHE A 89 11.72 -12.26 11.58
N SER A 90 12.32 -12.93 12.56
CA SER A 90 11.85 -12.88 13.95
C SER A 90 12.43 -11.65 14.64
N VAL A 91 11.56 -10.86 15.27
CA VAL A 91 11.94 -9.69 16.07
C VAL A 91 12.11 -10.12 17.53
N SER A 92 11.22 -10.98 18.01
CA SER A 92 11.26 -11.62 19.33
C SER A 92 10.61 -13.01 19.26
N LYS A 93 10.52 -13.71 20.40
CA LYS A 93 9.81 -15.00 20.46
C LYS A 93 8.33 -14.88 20.06
N GLU A 94 7.73 -13.73 20.30
CA GLU A 94 6.29 -13.49 20.11
C GLU A 94 5.98 -12.65 18.86
N VAL A 95 7.00 -12.04 18.24
CA VAL A 95 6.83 -11.10 17.14
C VAL A 95 7.59 -11.54 15.90
N THR A 96 6.87 -11.61 14.79
CA THR A 96 7.42 -11.83 13.46
C THR A 96 7.20 -10.59 12.61
N ALA A 97 8.24 -10.16 11.88
CA ALA A 97 8.14 -9.10 10.88
C ALA A 97 8.13 -9.71 9.48
N LEU A 98 7.27 -9.20 8.62
CA LEU A 98 7.22 -9.50 7.20
C LEU A 98 7.72 -8.29 6.41
N LEU A 99 8.61 -8.54 5.46
CA LEU A 99 8.89 -7.62 4.37
C LEU A 99 7.89 -7.93 3.25
N LEU A 100 7.03 -6.96 2.98
CA LEU A 100 5.95 -7.02 1.99
C LEU A 100 6.29 -6.08 0.84
N LEU A 101 5.83 -6.44 -0.35
CA LEU A 101 6.04 -5.68 -1.58
C LEU A 101 4.70 -5.29 -2.17
N PHE A 102 4.56 -4.02 -2.51
CA PHE A 102 3.39 -3.53 -3.23
C PHE A 102 3.82 -3.15 -4.65
N PRO A 103 3.39 -3.89 -5.67
CA PRO A 103 3.79 -3.63 -7.05
C PRO A 103 3.01 -2.41 -7.60
N THR A 104 3.70 -1.31 -7.86
CA THR A 104 3.21 -0.19 -8.68
C THR A 104 4.15 0.01 -9.89
N ASP A 105 4.20 1.21 -10.47
CA ASP A 105 5.24 1.58 -11.45
C ASP A 105 6.65 1.33 -10.90
N GLU A 106 6.82 1.44 -9.58
CA GLU A 106 7.97 0.97 -8.83
C GLU A 106 7.53 0.10 -7.65
N THR A 107 8.31 -0.92 -7.30
CA THR A 107 7.95 -1.76 -6.14
C THR A 107 8.12 -0.96 -4.85
N LEU A 108 7.06 -0.89 -4.04
CA LEU A 108 7.06 -0.21 -2.75
C LEU A 108 7.20 -1.23 -1.60
N PRO A 109 8.37 -1.32 -0.96
CA PRO A 109 8.59 -2.21 0.18
C PRO A 109 8.02 -1.62 1.47
N ARG A 110 7.45 -2.50 2.30
CA ARG A 110 6.93 -2.19 3.63
C ARG A 110 7.33 -3.28 4.61
N ILE A 111 7.66 -2.90 5.84
CA ILE A 111 7.71 -3.84 6.96
C ILE A 111 6.39 -3.80 7.70
N ARG A 112 5.88 -4.97 8.06
CA ARG A 112 4.75 -5.12 8.98
C ARG A 112 5.05 -6.15 10.04
N THR A 113 4.73 -5.84 11.28
CA THR A 113 4.92 -6.74 12.43
C THR A 113 3.62 -7.40 12.83
N TYR A 114 3.73 -8.63 13.30
CA TYR A 114 2.61 -9.46 13.71
C TYR A 114 2.94 -10.22 14.99
N ARG A 115 1.92 -10.49 15.80
CA ARG A 115 1.96 -11.53 16.83
C ARG A 115 1.94 -12.91 16.18
N GLN A 116 2.29 -13.94 16.95
CA GLN A 116 2.22 -15.35 16.52
C GLN A 116 0.81 -15.80 16.09
N ASP A 117 -0.24 -15.15 16.60
CA ASP A 117 -1.64 -15.43 16.23
C ASP A 117 -2.07 -14.74 14.91
N GLY A 118 -1.20 -13.92 14.31
CA GLY A 118 -1.50 -13.17 13.09
C GLY A 118 -2.12 -11.79 13.30
N THR A 119 -2.26 -11.34 14.55
CA THR A 119 -2.65 -9.95 14.84
C THR A 119 -1.56 -9.00 14.35
N GLN A 120 -1.90 -8.11 13.41
CA GLN A 120 -1.01 -7.02 12.99
C GLN A 120 -0.76 -6.08 14.18
N LEU A 121 0.51 -5.72 14.38
CA LEU A 121 0.95 -4.83 15.44
C LEU A 121 1.25 -3.43 14.91
N ASP A 122 2.11 -3.34 13.88
CA ASP A 122 2.52 -2.07 13.30
C ASP A 122 3.01 -2.24 11.85
N GLU A 123 3.14 -1.13 11.11
CA GLU A 123 3.70 -1.12 9.75
C GLU A 123 4.47 0.17 9.41
N GLN A 124 5.47 0.03 8.55
CA GLN A 124 6.31 1.15 8.11
C GLN A 124 6.72 0.97 6.65
N ASP A 125 6.42 1.98 5.82
CA ASP A 125 6.93 2.07 4.46
C ASP A 125 8.45 2.28 4.49
N LEU A 126 9.16 1.56 3.61
CA LEU A 126 10.62 1.60 3.51
C LEU A 126 11.12 2.41 2.32
N LYS A 127 10.18 3.04 1.62
CA LYS A 127 10.40 3.91 0.47
C LYS A 127 9.44 5.08 0.60
N PHE A 128 9.96 6.30 0.58
CA PHE A 128 9.19 7.52 0.81
C PHE A 128 9.02 8.37 -0.43
N ASN A 129 9.92 8.23 -1.42
CA ASN A 129 9.88 9.03 -2.63
C ASN A 129 10.18 8.17 -3.87
N PRO A 130 9.63 8.55 -5.03
CA PRO A 130 9.94 7.88 -6.28
C PRO A 130 11.40 8.08 -6.66
N CYS A 131 12.00 7.01 -7.17
CA CYS A 131 13.36 7.04 -7.67
C CYS A 131 13.37 7.42 -9.16
N GLY A 132 14.36 8.21 -9.58
CA GLY A 132 14.48 8.54 -10.99
C GLY A 132 15.26 9.81 -11.26
N GLU A 133 15.37 10.12 -12.54
CA GLU A 133 16.06 11.28 -13.07
C GLU A 133 15.20 11.95 -14.14
N GLU A 134 15.10 13.26 -14.06
CA GLU A 134 14.48 14.13 -15.07
C GLU A 134 15.29 15.44 -15.17
N PRO A 135 15.13 16.24 -16.24
CA PRO A 135 15.85 17.50 -16.35
C PRO A 135 15.66 18.40 -15.12
N GLY A 136 16.77 18.69 -14.42
CA GLY A 136 16.77 19.51 -13.20
C GLY A 136 16.55 18.76 -11.89
N PHE A 137 16.38 17.43 -11.92
CA PHE A 137 16.10 16.62 -10.74
C PHE A 137 16.65 15.19 -10.84
N LEU A 138 17.29 14.73 -9.76
CA LEU A 138 17.70 13.34 -9.58
C LEU A 138 17.39 12.93 -8.15
N HIS A 139 16.68 11.82 -7.98
CA HIS A 139 16.40 11.24 -6.69
C HIS A 139 16.90 9.80 -6.60
N SER A 140 17.61 9.52 -5.50
CA SER A 140 18.01 8.19 -5.12
C SER A 140 17.73 7.98 -3.63
N GLU A 141 17.36 6.75 -3.30
CA GLU A 141 16.96 6.32 -1.98
C GLU A 141 17.56 4.95 -1.69
N GLN A 142 17.88 4.71 -0.43
CA GLN A 142 18.27 3.40 0.05
C GLN A 142 17.81 3.21 1.49
N TYR A 143 17.52 1.97 1.85
CA TYR A 143 17.30 1.59 3.22
C TYR A 143 18.13 0.37 3.62
N THR A 144 18.40 0.25 4.91
CA THR A 144 19.10 -0.89 5.49
C THR A 144 18.42 -1.31 6.78
N ILE A 145 17.95 -2.55 6.84
CA ILE A 145 17.46 -3.19 8.06
C ILE A 145 18.66 -3.85 8.73
N GLN A 146 19.08 -3.35 9.88
CA GLN A 146 20.24 -3.80 10.62
C GLN A 146 19.92 -5.05 11.46
N LYS A 147 20.97 -5.73 11.97
CA LYS A 147 20.82 -6.92 12.83
C LYS A 147 20.12 -6.65 14.16
N ASP A 148 20.17 -5.41 14.65
CA ASP A 148 19.49 -4.96 15.87
C ASP A 148 18.07 -4.43 15.60
N PHE A 149 17.56 -4.68 14.39
CA PHE A 149 16.26 -4.22 13.87
C PHE A 149 16.13 -2.70 13.76
N THR A 150 17.25 -1.97 13.75
CA THR A 150 17.27 -0.57 13.33
C THR A 150 17.15 -0.49 11.81
N ILE A 151 16.20 0.28 11.31
CA ILE A 151 16.03 0.58 9.89
C ILE A 151 16.65 1.95 9.65
N VAL A 152 17.68 2.01 8.80
CA VAL A 152 18.31 3.26 8.39
C VAL A 152 17.89 3.58 6.98
N HIS A 153 17.34 4.77 6.78
CA HIS A 153 16.86 5.24 5.51
C HIS A 153 17.67 6.47 5.09
N ILE A 154 18.16 6.51 3.85
CA ILE A 154 18.97 7.60 3.31
C ILE A 154 18.44 7.98 1.94
N ASP A 155 18.11 9.25 1.78
CA ASP A 155 17.55 9.81 0.55
C ASP A 155 18.48 10.92 0.10
N SER A 156 18.71 10.97 -1.20
CA SER A 156 19.57 11.94 -1.85
C SER A 156 18.81 12.53 -3.00
N THR A 157 18.50 13.82 -2.89
CA THR A 157 17.87 14.60 -3.95
C THR A 157 18.87 15.62 -4.47
N THR A 158 19.15 15.56 -5.76
CA THR A 158 19.94 16.59 -6.46
C THR A 158 18.99 17.42 -7.32
N ARG A 159 19.09 18.75 -7.24
CA ARG A 159 18.35 19.68 -8.11
C ARG A 159 19.31 20.64 -8.79
N TRP A 160 19.03 21.00 -10.04
CA TRP A 160 19.78 22.00 -10.82
C TRP A 160 18.83 22.77 -11.75
N GLN A 161 19.29 23.91 -12.27
CA GLN A 161 18.56 24.65 -13.29
C GLN A 161 19.07 24.25 -14.68
N PHE A 162 18.20 24.35 -15.68
CA PHE A 162 18.54 24.13 -17.07
C PHE A 162 18.09 25.31 -17.94
N ASP A 163 18.78 25.54 -19.05
CA ASP A 163 18.45 26.59 -20.01
C ASP A 163 17.38 26.13 -21.02
N ALA A 164 17.03 27.01 -21.97
CA ALA A 164 16.05 26.70 -23.01
C ALA A 164 16.49 25.58 -23.98
N ALA A 165 17.78 25.22 -23.97
CA ALA A 165 18.33 24.10 -24.73
C ALA A 165 18.46 22.82 -23.87
N TYR A 166 17.85 22.79 -22.67
CA TYR A 166 17.92 21.71 -21.70
C TYR A 166 19.35 21.40 -21.20
N GLN A 167 20.25 22.38 -21.28
CA GLN A 167 21.60 22.25 -20.72
C GLN A 167 21.63 22.74 -19.29
N GLU A 168 22.32 22.03 -18.41
CA GLU A 168 22.49 22.46 -17.01
C GLU A 168 23.20 23.82 -16.95
N ILE A 169 22.61 24.75 -16.19
CA ILE A 169 23.23 26.02 -15.89
C ILE A 169 24.32 25.77 -14.83
N PRO A 170 25.59 26.13 -15.12
CA PRO A 170 26.70 25.90 -14.19
C PRO A 170 26.44 26.48 -12.80
N ASN A 171 26.94 25.80 -11.76
CA ASN A 171 26.86 26.22 -10.36
C ASN A 171 25.44 26.29 -9.76
N THR A 172 24.45 25.67 -10.40
CA THR A 172 23.07 25.61 -9.86
C THR A 172 22.74 24.30 -9.15
N ARG A 173 23.62 23.29 -9.29
CA ARG A 173 23.45 21.96 -8.68
C ARG A 173 23.54 22.00 -7.17
N LYS A 174 22.53 21.44 -6.50
CA LYS A 174 22.45 21.31 -5.04
C LYS A 174 22.03 19.89 -4.67
N LEU A 175 22.82 19.27 -3.79
CA LEU A 175 22.53 17.97 -3.19
C LEU A 175 21.92 18.17 -1.80
N THR A 176 20.77 17.55 -1.56
CA THR A 176 20.15 17.42 -0.25
C THR A 176 20.16 15.96 0.15
N VAL A 177 20.71 15.65 1.32
CA VAL A 177 20.70 14.29 1.88
C VAL A 177 19.86 14.28 3.16
N THR A 178 18.84 13.44 3.20
CA THR A 178 18.02 13.18 4.37
C THR A 178 18.34 11.80 4.92
N LYS A 179 18.32 11.68 6.25
CA LYS A 179 18.48 10.41 6.93
C LYS A 179 17.39 10.26 7.97
N LYS A 180 16.61 9.19 7.85
CA LYS A 180 15.64 8.78 8.87
C LYS A 180 16.06 7.45 9.46
N ARG A 181 15.69 7.24 10.72
CA ARG A 181 15.95 5.97 11.40
C ARG A 181 14.68 5.51 12.10
N PHE A 182 14.39 4.24 11.99
CA PHE A 182 13.32 3.58 12.73
C PHE A 182 13.91 2.42 13.51
N ARG A 183 13.21 1.97 14.54
CA ARG A 183 13.57 0.74 15.26
C ARG A 183 12.33 -0.08 15.52
N ILE A 184 12.42 -1.36 15.17
CA ILE A 184 11.41 -2.34 15.55
C ILE A 184 11.72 -2.80 16.98
N LEU A 185 10.78 -2.57 17.89
CA LEU A 185 10.88 -2.96 19.28
C LEU A 185 10.48 -4.44 19.49
N PRO A 186 10.89 -5.09 20.59
CA PRO A 186 10.56 -6.50 20.85
C PRO A 186 9.05 -6.81 20.92
N ASN A 187 8.22 -5.79 21.22
CA ASN A 187 6.76 -5.88 21.26
C ASN A 187 6.10 -5.66 19.88
N GLY A 188 6.89 -5.34 18.84
CA GLY A 188 6.45 -5.17 17.46
C GLY A 188 6.22 -3.73 17.01
N ASP A 189 6.26 -2.74 17.92
CA ASP A 189 6.11 -1.33 17.56
C ASP A 189 7.30 -0.86 16.71
N ILE A 190 7.05 0.02 15.74
CA ILE A 190 8.05 0.63 14.87
C ILE A 190 8.07 2.13 15.14
N ASN A 191 9.13 2.59 15.79
CA ASN A 191 9.27 3.99 16.17
C ASN A 191 10.39 4.69 15.41
N GLU A 192 10.15 5.92 14.96
CA GLU A 192 11.22 6.79 14.49
C GLU A 192 12.15 7.15 15.66
N ILE A 193 13.46 7.06 15.43
CA ILE A 193 14.51 7.33 16.42
C ILE A 193 15.47 8.40 15.89
N LYS A 194 16.06 9.17 16.80
CA LYS A 194 17.04 10.23 16.48
C LYS A 194 18.42 9.64 16.19
#